data_AF-A0AAV0B2W7-F1
#
_entry.id   AF-A0AAV0B2W7-F1
#
_cell.length_a   1.000
_cell.length_b   1.000
_cell.length_c   1.000
_cell.angle_alpha   90.00
_cell.angle_beta   90.00
_cell.angle_gamma   90.00
#
_symmetry.space_group_name_H-M   'P 1'
#
loop_
_entity.id
_entity.type
_entity.pdbx_description
1 polymer ?
#
loop_
_entity_poly.entity_id
_entity_poly.type
_entity_poly.pdbx_seq_one_letter_code
_entity_poly.pdbx_strand_id
1 'polypeptide(L)'
;MTQQLRWVDHLNQASLKYKSELPLAKFLSTADDQLGWQSKLLPPDDLCTENTIMLKRFNHYPLVLDPSGQATIFLMNEYKDQNALRKLSNFGTPLLIQDVEHLDPILNAVLNKELC
;
A
#
# COMPACT_ATOMS: atom_id res chain seq x y z
N MET A 1 14.25 -8.55 -14.19
CA MET A 1 14.36 -9.36 -12.96
C MET A 1 15.66 -8.97 -12.22
N THR A 2 15.80 -7.73 -11.73
CA THR A 2 17.17 -7.21 -11.49
C THR A 2 17.36 -6.23 -10.33
N GLN A 3 16.37 -5.98 -9.47
CA GLN A 3 16.54 -5.05 -8.34
C GLN A 3 16.90 -5.71 -7.00
N GLN A 4 16.41 -6.92 -6.74
CA GLN A 4 16.65 -7.61 -5.46
C GLN A 4 18.12 -8.00 -5.26
N LEU A 5 18.84 -8.28 -6.36
CA LEU A 5 20.27 -8.58 -6.35
C LEU A 5 21.11 -7.39 -5.85
N ARG A 6 20.75 -6.16 -6.23
CA ARG A 6 21.60 -4.98 -5.97
C ARG A 6 21.73 -4.63 -4.49
N TRP A 7 20.64 -4.71 -3.73
CA TRP A 7 20.69 -4.46 -2.28
C TRP A 7 21.45 -5.55 -1.54
N VAL A 8 21.26 -6.80 -1.94
CA VAL A 8 21.99 -7.95 -1.41
C VAL A 8 23.50 -7.79 -1.65
N ASP A 9 23.90 -7.38 -2.86
CA ASP A 9 25.30 -7.12 -3.21
C ASP A 9 25.90 -6.01 -2.33
N HIS A 10 25.16 -4.92 -2.10
CA HIS A 10 25.62 -3.85 -1.21
C HIS A 10 25.76 -4.30 0.25
N LEU A 11 24.83 -5.11 0.76
CA LEU A 11 24.92 -5.67 2.11
C LEU A 11 26.14 -6.58 2.26
N ASN A 12 26.42 -7.40 1.24
CA ASN A 12 27.60 -8.25 1.19
C ASN A 12 28.90 -7.44 1.17
N GLN A 13 28.98 -6.41 0.32
CA GLN A 13 30.14 -5.50 0.27
C GLN A 13 30.38 -4.79 1.61
N ALA A 14 29.31 -4.42 2.31
CA ALA A 14 29.38 -3.81 3.63
C ALA A 14 29.64 -4.80 4.77
N SER A 15 29.78 -6.11 4.48
CA SER A 15 29.93 -7.18 5.48
C SER A 15 28.82 -7.20 6.54
N LEU A 16 27.61 -6.80 6.16
CA LEU A 16 26.45 -6.80 7.05
C LEU A 16 25.77 -8.17 7.03
N LYS A 17 25.45 -8.71 8.21
CA LYS A 17 24.69 -9.96 8.32
C LYS A 17 23.22 -9.68 8.02
N TYR A 18 22.65 -10.48 7.13
CA TYR A 18 21.22 -10.45 6.80
C TYR A 18 20.70 -11.87 6.60
N LYS A 19 19.38 -12.03 6.57
CA LYS A 19 18.74 -13.31 6.27
C LYS A 19 18.60 -13.44 4.75
N SER A 20 19.31 -14.39 4.14
CA SER A 20 19.36 -14.59 2.69
C SER A 20 18.01 -14.96 2.08
N GLU A 21 17.21 -15.74 2.81
CA GLU A 21 15.86 -16.14 2.43
C GLU A 21 14.86 -15.47 3.36
N LEU A 22 14.48 -14.25 2.99
CA LEU A 22 13.46 -13.47 3.69
C LEU A 22 12.28 -13.19 2.74
N PRO A 23 11.23 -14.02 2.75
CA PRO A 23 10.00 -13.70 2.03
C PRO A 23 9.40 -12.44 2.68
N LEU A 24 9.52 -11.29 2.01
CA LEU A 24 9.13 -9.99 2.56
C LEU A 24 7.66 -9.97 2.97
N ALA A 25 6.78 -10.55 2.15
CA ALA A 25 5.37 -10.71 2.47
C ALA A 25 5.16 -11.39 3.82
N LYS A 26 5.81 -12.54 4.06
CA LYS A 26 5.69 -13.29 5.32
C LYS A 26 6.38 -12.61 6.50
N PHE A 27 7.40 -11.81 6.24
CA PHE A 27 8.09 -11.06 7.29
C PHE A 27 7.32 -9.82 7.74
N LEU A 28 6.57 -9.19 6.83
CA LEU A 28 5.90 -7.91 7.06
C LEU A 28 4.38 -8.05 7.31
N SER A 29 3.83 -9.26 7.18
CA SER A 29 2.41 -9.57 7.48
C SER A 29 2.29 -10.82 8.35
N THR A 30 1.20 -10.89 9.11
CA THR A 30 0.80 -12.08 9.88
C THR A 30 -0.19 -12.95 9.10
N ALA A 31 -0.42 -14.19 9.56
CA ALA A 31 -1.45 -15.05 8.96
C ALA A 31 -2.86 -14.43 9.10
N ASP A 32 -3.13 -13.77 10.23
CA ASP A 32 -4.40 -13.10 10.48
C ASP A 32 -4.60 -11.90 9.55
N ASP A 33 -3.53 -11.12 9.28
CA ASP A 33 -3.58 -10.04 8.29
C ASP A 33 -3.97 -10.57 6.91
N GLN A 34 -3.30 -11.64 6.47
CA GLN A 34 -3.53 -12.23 5.14
C GLN A 34 -4.96 -12.79 5.02
N LEU A 35 -5.45 -13.50 6.05
CA LEU A 35 -6.83 -13.98 6.10
C LEU A 35 -7.83 -12.83 6.09
N GLY A 36 -7.54 -11.76 6.84
CA GLY A 36 -8.34 -10.54 6.85
C GLY A 36 -8.43 -9.90 5.47
N TRP A 37 -7.31 -9.77 4.75
CA TRP A 37 -7.28 -9.19 3.41
C TRP A 37 -8.00 -10.07 2.38
N GLN A 38 -7.82 -11.38 2.45
CA GLN A 38 -8.54 -12.33 1.60
C GLN A 38 -10.07 -12.24 1.81
N SER A 39 -10.51 -12.10 3.07
CA SER A 39 -11.93 -11.90 3.39
C SER A 39 -12.53 -10.62 2.77
N LYS A 40 -11.67 -9.66 2.41
CA LYS A 40 -12.00 -8.37 1.79
C LYS A 40 -11.72 -8.36 0.29
N LEU A 41 -11.61 -9.54 -0.32
CA LEU A 41 -11.42 -9.75 -1.76
C LEU A 41 -10.03 -9.36 -2.29
N LEU A 42 -9.00 -9.34 -1.43
CA LEU A 42 -7.62 -9.34 -1.92
C LEU A 42 -7.32 -10.71 -2.57
N PRO A 43 -6.82 -10.76 -3.81
CA PRO A 43 -6.40 -12.02 -4.40
C PRO A 43 -5.23 -12.65 -3.61
N PRO A 44 -5.18 -13.99 -3.52
CA PRO A 44 -4.19 -14.70 -2.74
C PRO A 44 -2.88 -14.89 -3.52
N ASP A 45 -2.28 -13.80 -3.98
CA ASP A 45 -0.98 -13.79 -4.65
C ASP A 45 0.05 -12.92 -3.89
N ASP A 46 1.33 -13.25 -4.06
CA ASP A 46 2.42 -12.59 -3.34
C ASP A 46 2.52 -11.09 -3.70
N LEU A 47 2.26 -10.72 -4.96
CA LEU A 47 2.36 -9.34 -5.41
C LEU A 47 1.26 -8.46 -4.79
N CYS A 48 0.02 -8.94 -4.75
CA CYS A 48 -1.07 -8.23 -4.09
C CYS A 48 -0.87 -8.14 -2.58
N THR A 49 -0.27 -9.17 -1.97
CA THR A 49 0.10 -9.16 -0.56
C THR A 49 1.18 -8.09 -0.30
N GLU A 50 2.23 -8.03 -1.11
CA GLU A 50 3.28 -7.01 -1.03
C GLU A 50 2.73 -5.59 -1.24
N ASN A 51 1.89 -5.39 -2.26
CA ASN A 51 1.21 -4.11 -2.50
C ASN A 51 0.36 -3.69 -1.31
N THR A 52 -0.37 -4.62 -0.69
CA THR A 52 -1.18 -4.34 0.50
C THR A 52 -0.33 -3.95 1.69
N ILE A 53 0.82 -4.60 1.89
CA ILE A 53 1.78 -4.21 2.94
C ILE A 53 2.29 -2.78 2.70
N MET A 54 2.59 -2.41 1.44
CA MET A 54 2.98 -1.04 1.10
C MET A 54 1.85 -0.05 1.41
N LEU A 55 0.60 -0.38 1.07
CA LEU A 55 -0.58 0.43 1.38
C LEU A 55 -0.86 0.58 2.88
N LYS A 56 -0.42 -0.37 3.72
CA LYS A 56 -0.56 -0.30 5.18
C LYS A 56 0.60 0.41 5.88
N ARG A 57 1.79 0.42 5.27
CA ARG A 57 3.03 0.97 5.85
C ARG A 57 3.58 2.18 5.11
N PHE A 58 2.70 2.91 4.41
CA PHE A 58 3.11 4.05 3.60
C PHE A 58 3.63 5.22 4.46
N ASN A 59 4.65 5.92 3.95
CA ASN A 59 5.04 7.22 4.49
C ASN A 59 4.38 8.35 3.69
N HIS A 60 4.38 8.27 2.36
CA HIS A 60 3.66 9.19 1.47
C HIS A 60 2.35 8.56 1.02
N TYR A 61 1.31 9.37 0.82
CA TYR A 61 0.01 8.87 0.39
C TYR A 61 0.17 8.00 -0.88
N PRO A 62 -0.32 6.76 -0.86
CA PRO A 62 -0.07 5.82 -1.95
C PRO A 62 -0.89 6.20 -3.18
N LEU A 63 -0.25 6.16 -4.35
CA LEU A 63 -0.91 6.17 -5.64
C LEU A 63 -1.06 4.73 -6.14
N VAL A 64 -2.29 4.32 -6.44
CA VAL A 64 -2.60 2.96 -6.91
C VAL A 64 -2.90 2.99 -8.41
N LEU A 65 -2.16 2.20 -9.18
CA LEU A 65 -2.41 1.97 -10.61
C LEU A 65 -3.17 0.65 -10.75
N ASP A 66 -4.47 0.74 -11.01
CA ASP A 66 -5.37 -0.42 -10.93
C ASP A 66 -6.27 -0.53 -12.18
N PRO A 67 -5.74 -1.05 -13.30
CA PRO A 67 -6.52 -1.19 -14.53
C PRO A 67 -7.65 -2.22 -14.42
N SER A 68 -7.55 -3.19 -13.49
CA SER A 68 -8.56 -4.23 -13.27
C SER A 68 -9.65 -3.83 -12.26
N GLY A 69 -9.45 -2.75 -11.51
CA GLY A 69 -10.34 -2.33 -10.42
C GLY A 69 -10.26 -3.20 -9.17
N GLN A 70 -9.29 -4.13 -9.10
CA GLN A 70 -9.21 -5.10 -8.01
C GLN A 70 -8.74 -4.47 -6.70
N ALA A 71 -7.72 -3.61 -6.77
CA ALA A 71 -7.24 -2.89 -5.59
C ALA A 71 -8.33 -1.93 -5.07
N THR A 72 -9.09 -1.32 -5.97
CA THR A 72 -10.24 -0.47 -5.66
C THR A 72 -11.29 -1.24 -4.87
N ILE A 73 -11.70 -2.42 -5.33
CA ILE A 73 -12.68 -3.27 -4.64
C ILE A 73 -12.17 -3.66 -3.24
N PHE A 74 -10.90 -4.07 -3.15
CA PHE A 74 -10.28 -4.41 -1.88
C PHE A 74 -10.31 -3.23 -0.89
N LEU A 75 -9.86 -2.04 -1.32
CA LEU A 75 -9.83 -0.85 -0.47
C LEU A 75 -11.23 -0.41 -0.02
N MET A 76 -12.22 -0.50 -0.90
CA MET A 76 -13.61 -0.20 -0.54
C MET A 76 -14.15 -1.16 0.54
N ASN A 77 -13.79 -2.44 0.49
CA ASN A 77 -14.18 -3.41 1.51
C ASN A 77 -13.37 -3.24 2.81
N GLU A 78 -12.09 -2.91 2.71
CA GLU A 78 -11.20 -2.69 3.85
C GLU A 78 -11.64 -1.50 4.71
N TYR A 79 -12.12 -0.43 4.08
CA TYR A 79 -12.53 0.80 4.75
C TYR A 79 -14.05 1.04 4.72
N LYS A 80 -14.84 -0.01 4.47
CA LYS A 80 -16.30 0.06 4.33
C LYS A 80 -17.00 0.72 5.53
N ASP A 81 -16.53 0.40 6.74
CA ASP A 81 -17.08 0.95 7.98
C ASP A 81 -16.61 2.38 8.29
N GLN A 82 -15.62 2.87 7.54
CA GLN A 82 -15.03 4.21 7.70
C GLN A 82 -15.51 5.16 6.60
N ASN A 83 -16.81 5.18 6.25
CA ASN A 83 -17.44 6.16 5.33
C ASN A 83 -16.55 6.66 4.15
N ALA A 84 -15.75 5.78 3.54
CA ALA A 84 -14.57 6.15 2.77
C ALA A 84 -14.86 6.78 1.39
N LEU A 85 -16.15 6.91 1.03
CA LEU A 85 -16.56 7.18 -0.35
C LEU A 85 -17.37 8.45 -0.56
N ARG A 86 -17.80 9.16 0.49
CA ARG A 86 -18.65 10.34 0.27
C ARG A 86 -18.38 11.41 1.32
N LYS A 87 -17.64 12.43 0.87
CA LYS A 87 -17.46 13.78 1.45
C LYS A 87 -16.11 13.97 2.14
N LEU A 88 -15.35 14.92 1.60
CA LEU A 88 -14.24 15.67 2.20
C LEU A 88 -14.61 16.41 3.51
N SER A 89 -15.72 16.08 4.18
CA SER A 89 -16.30 16.92 5.23
C SER A 89 -15.82 16.60 6.64
N ASN A 90 -15.19 15.45 6.88
CA ASN A 90 -14.82 15.03 8.23
C ASN A 90 -13.32 14.70 8.31
N PHE A 91 -12.61 15.39 9.21
CA PHE A 91 -11.22 15.06 9.56
C PHE A 91 -11.11 13.59 10.01
N GLY A 92 -10.16 12.85 9.43
CA GLY A 92 -9.85 11.47 9.82
C GLY A 92 -10.56 10.36 9.03
N THR A 93 -11.37 10.69 8.02
CA THR A 93 -11.97 9.69 7.12
C THR A 93 -10.99 9.35 5.97
N PRO A 94 -10.69 8.07 5.69
CA PRO A 94 -9.91 7.68 4.52
C PRO A 94 -10.56 8.19 3.23
N LEU A 95 -9.75 8.75 2.33
CA LEU A 95 -10.21 9.25 1.03
C LEU A 95 -9.60 8.41 -0.09
N LEU A 96 -10.45 7.81 -0.92
CA LEU A 96 -10.05 7.17 -2.17
C LEU A 96 -10.43 8.08 -3.34
N ILE A 97 -9.44 8.58 -4.07
CA ILE A 97 -9.63 9.43 -5.25
C ILE A 97 -9.38 8.57 -6.50
N GLN A 98 -10.35 8.56 -7.40
CA GLN A 98 -10.22 7.96 -8.73
C GLN A 98 -9.88 9.03 -9.77
N ASP A 99 -9.29 8.64 -10.90
CA ASP A 99 -8.94 9.52 -12.02
C ASP A 99 -8.01 10.70 -11.63
N VAL A 100 -6.85 10.36 -11.06
CA VAL A 100 -5.85 11.33 -10.57
C VAL A 100 -5.29 12.28 -11.63
N GLU A 101 -5.52 12.01 -12.92
CA GLU A 101 -5.12 12.92 -14.01
C GLU A 101 -5.77 14.31 -13.91
N HIS A 102 -6.90 14.41 -13.20
CA HIS A 102 -7.63 15.66 -12.97
C HIS A 102 -7.59 16.11 -11.51
N LEU A 103 -6.58 15.67 -10.75
CA LEU A 103 -6.46 16.02 -9.33
C LEU A 103 -6.24 17.53 -9.16
N ASP A 104 -7.03 18.16 -8.29
CA ASP A 104 -6.90 19.58 -7.98
C ASP A 104 -5.55 19.86 -7.28
N PRO A 105 -4.72 20.80 -7.80
CA PRO A 105 -3.45 21.18 -7.18
C PRO A 105 -3.56 21.62 -5.72
N ILE A 106 -4.74 22.02 -5.24
CA ILE A 106 -4.98 22.35 -3.82
C ILE A 106 -4.63 21.17 -2.88
N LEU A 107 -4.71 19.94 -3.39
CA LEU A 107 -4.39 18.74 -2.61
C LEU A 107 -2.88 18.51 -2.45
N ASN A 108 -2.02 19.21 -3.21
CA ASN A 108 -0.57 19.03 -3.12
C ASN A 108 -0.02 19.32 -1.73
N ALA A 109 -0.50 20.39 -1.08
CA ALA A 109 -0.07 20.74 0.27
C ALA A 109 -0.42 19.65 1.30
N VAL A 110 -1.56 18.96 1.11
CA VAL A 110 -1.95 17.80 1.92
C VAL A 110 -1.06 16.60 1.59
N LEU A 111 -0.87 16.29 0.30
CA LEU A 111 -0.08 15.15 -0.16
C LEU A 111 1.39 15.22 0.28
N ASN A 112 1.96 16.43 0.29
CA ASN A 112 3.31 16.71 0.74
C ASN A 112 3.44 16.78 2.28
N LYS A 113 2.33 16.70 3.02
CA LYS A 113 2.27 16.91 4.47
C LYS A 113 2.78 18.29 4.92
N GLU A 114 2.55 19.32 4.11
CA GLU A 114 2.98 20.71 4.41
C GLU A 114 2.04 21.43 5.38
N LEU A 115 0.85 20.88 5.62
CA LEU A 115 -0.20 21.45 6.49
C LEU A 115 -0.26 20.79 7.88
N CYS A 116 0.79 20.07 8.28
CA CYS A 116 0.88 19.32 9.54
C CYS A 116 1.91 19.93 10.49
#